data_AF-A0A9D8F1G5-F1
#
_entry.id   AF-A0A9D8F1G5-F1
#
_cell.length_a   1.000
_cell.length_b   1.000
_cell.length_c   1.000
_cell.angle_alpha   90.00
_cell.angle_beta   90.00
_cell.angle_gamma   90.00
#
_symmetry.space_group_name_H-M   'P 1'
#
loop_
_entity.id
_entity.type
_entity.pdbx_description
1 polymer ?
#
loop_
_entity_poly.entity_id
_entity_poly.type
_entity_poly.pdbx_seq_one_letter_code
_entity_poly.pdbx_strand_id
1 'polypeptide(L)'
;MRIVGFLVSIALSGSCVDGQRTAAPQVTASSAPRDAQHQGVTEPHGDHSPHHGGMVLMQGDVHYEIVLAPSGRHEVWFSDAVRNELPASVASGVAMDVLRPGAAAEAVALTIDDAGEAWVASARPLDGEGIFVKLRYKLQGEPHEIEIPYVATPK
;
A
#
# COMPACT_ATOMS: atom_id res chain seq x y z
N MET A 1 16.73 15.16 75.03
CA MET A 1 16.12 16.31 74.33
C MET A 1 17.13 16.85 73.32
N ARG A 2 16.75 16.92 72.02
CA ARG A 2 17.40 17.59 70.85
C ARG A 2 18.75 17.02 70.37
N ILE A 3 18.80 16.31 69.24
CA ILE A 3 18.93 16.70 67.79
C ILE A 3 20.37 17.11 67.39
N VAL A 4 20.83 16.54 66.27
CA VAL A 4 21.71 17.04 65.17
C VAL A 4 22.56 15.81 64.72
N GLY A 5 22.57 15.29 63.49
CA GLY A 5 22.29 15.84 62.17
C GLY A 5 23.60 15.85 61.37
N PHE A 6 23.73 15.01 60.34
CA PHE A 6 24.71 15.25 59.27
C PHE A 6 24.21 14.65 57.94
N LEU A 7 24.07 15.53 56.96
CA LEU A 7 23.72 15.27 55.56
C LEU A 7 24.98 14.90 54.78
N VAL A 8 24.87 13.88 53.92
CA VAL A 8 25.89 13.45 52.97
C VAL A 8 25.58 14.09 51.62
N SER A 9 26.56 14.77 51.03
CA SER A 9 26.51 15.26 49.65
C SER A 9 27.42 14.42 48.77
N ILE A 10 26.88 13.87 47.68
CA ILE A 10 27.65 13.29 46.57
C ILE A 10 27.13 13.95 45.30
N ALA A 11 28.01 14.68 44.62
CA ALA A 11 27.76 15.19 43.27
C ALA A 11 28.69 14.44 42.30
N LEU A 12 28.10 13.71 41.36
CA LEU A 12 28.78 13.14 40.19
C LEU A 12 28.66 14.15 39.04
N SER A 13 29.78 14.52 38.42
CA SER A 13 29.81 15.27 37.17
C SER A 13 30.63 14.46 36.16
N GLY A 14 29.94 13.71 35.30
CA GLY A 14 30.54 12.99 34.17
C GLY A 14 30.49 13.87 32.92
N SER A 15 31.67 14.18 32.38
CA SER A 15 31.87 14.93 31.14
C SER A 15 31.29 14.22 29.91
N CYS A 16 30.68 15.01 29.03
CA CYS A 16 30.19 14.61 27.72
C CYS A 16 31.33 14.17 26.80
N VAL A 17 31.16 13.04 26.12
CA VAL A 17 31.96 12.65 24.95
C VAL A 17 31.08 12.91 23.73
N ASP A 18 31.47 13.88 22.91
CA ASP A 18 30.84 14.20 21.63
C ASP A 18 31.38 13.23 20.56
N GLY A 19 30.63 12.18 20.29
CA GLY A 19 30.88 11.25 19.20
C GLY A 19 30.24 11.76 17.91
N GLN A 20 31.01 12.51 17.12
CA GLN A 20 30.60 13.04 15.83
C GLN A 20 30.44 11.89 14.82
N ARG A 21 29.21 11.36 14.68
CA ARG A 21 28.85 10.43 13.60
C ARG A 21 28.82 11.22 12.28
N THR A 22 29.76 10.92 11.40
CA THR A 22 29.69 11.24 9.97
C THR A 22 28.37 10.74 9.39
N ALA A 23 27.53 11.67 8.92
CA ALA A 23 26.32 11.37 8.17
C ALA A 23 26.70 10.74 6.83
N ALA A 24 26.13 9.57 6.53
CA ALA A 24 26.13 9.01 5.19
C ALA A 24 25.25 9.87 4.28
N PRO A 25 25.56 9.99 2.97
CA PRO A 25 24.69 10.72 2.04
C PRO A 25 23.31 10.05 2.01
N GLN A 26 22.27 10.82 2.33
CA GLN A 26 20.90 10.39 2.13
C GLN A 26 20.68 10.17 0.64
N VAL A 27 20.47 8.91 0.25
CA VAL A 27 19.92 8.57 -1.05
C VAL A 27 18.55 9.23 -1.11
N THR A 28 18.43 10.29 -1.90
CA THR A 28 17.13 10.88 -2.25
C THR A 28 16.31 9.78 -2.90
N ALA A 29 15.29 9.29 -2.19
CA ALA A 29 14.27 8.45 -2.78
C ALA A 29 13.65 9.26 -3.93
N SER A 30 13.88 8.80 -5.16
CA SER A 30 13.26 9.37 -6.34
C SER A 30 11.76 9.13 -6.23
N SER A 31 10.99 10.18 -5.94
CA SER A 31 9.55 10.14 -6.06
C SER A 31 9.22 10.01 -7.55
N ALA A 32 8.64 8.88 -7.94
CA ALA A 32 7.90 8.79 -9.20
C ALA A 32 6.97 10.01 -9.33
N PRO A 33 6.68 10.50 -10.56
CA PRO A 33 5.79 11.63 -10.73
C PRO A 33 4.43 11.26 -10.16
N ARG A 34 4.10 11.90 -9.03
CA ARG A 34 2.76 11.89 -8.46
C ARG A 34 1.91 12.75 -9.38
N ASP A 35 0.78 12.26 -9.85
CA ASP A 35 -0.20 13.08 -10.56
C ASP A 35 -0.75 14.14 -9.59
N ALA A 36 -0.04 15.26 -9.50
CA ALA A 36 -0.34 16.36 -8.58
C ALA A 36 -1.73 17.00 -8.85
N GLN A 37 -2.38 16.64 -9.96
CA GLN A 37 -3.69 17.16 -10.34
C GLN A 37 -4.84 16.59 -9.49
N HIS A 38 -4.64 15.47 -8.80
CA HIS A 38 -5.69 14.82 -7.98
C HIS A 38 -5.36 14.74 -6.49
N GLN A 39 -4.14 15.11 -6.08
CA GLN A 39 -3.71 15.00 -4.68
C GLN A 39 -4.35 16.07 -3.77
N GLY A 40 -4.92 15.63 -2.65
CA GLY A 40 -5.48 16.53 -1.63
C GLY A 40 -6.82 17.16 -2.00
N VAL A 41 -7.48 16.63 -3.02
CA VAL A 41 -8.88 16.95 -3.31
C VAL A 41 -9.75 16.25 -2.27
N THR A 42 -10.41 17.03 -1.42
CA THR A 42 -11.30 16.50 -0.36
C THR A 42 -12.74 16.32 -0.82
N GLU A 43 -13.04 16.71 -2.07
CA GLU A 43 -14.34 16.43 -2.67
C GLU A 43 -14.49 14.92 -2.86
N PRO A 44 -15.65 14.32 -2.53
CA PRO A 44 -15.92 12.93 -2.85
C PRO A 44 -15.55 12.59 -4.30
N HIS A 45 -14.83 11.48 -4.48
CA HIS A 45 -14.36 10.94 -5.75
C HIS A 45 -13.37 11.82 -6.52
N GLY A 46 -12.87 12.90 -5.91
CA GLY A 46 -11.95 13.82 -6.56
C GLY A 46 -10.49 13.38 -6.55
N ASP A 47 -10.11 12.51 -5.61
CA ASP A 47 -8.73 12.04 -5.46
C ASP A 47 -8.58 10.59 -5.93
N HIS A 48 -7.94 10.41 -7.09
CA HIS A 48 -7.57 9.11 -7.66
C HIS A 48 -6.05 8.87 -7.59
N SER A 49 -5.37 9.53 -6.67
CA SER A 49 -3.94 9.34 -6.46
C SER A 49 -3.69 8.03 -5.71
N PRO A 50 -2.72 7.21 -6.17
CA PRO A 50 -2.40 5.97 -5.48
C PRO A 50 -1.75 6.23 -4.12
N HIS A 51 -2.17 5.48 -3.10
CA HIS A 51 -1.59 5.44 -1.76
C HIS A 51 -0.52 4.35 -1.66
N HIS A 52 -0.69 3.25 -2.40
CA HIS A 52 0.15 2.04 -2.35
C HIS A 52 1.01 1.85 -3.62
N GLY A 53 0.92 2.79 -4.57
CA GLY A 53 1.67 2.76 -5.83
C GLY A 53 1.01 1.94 -6.94
N GLY A 54 -0.30 1.70 -6.82
CA GLY A 54 -1.11 0.98 -7.80
C GLY A 54 -1.89 1.90 -8.75
N MET A 55 -2.90 1.32 -9.38
CA MET A 55 -3.94 2.03 -10.14
C MET A 55 -5.18 2.18 -9.28
N VAL A 56 -5.69 3.40 -9.15
CA VAL A 56 -6.93 3.68 -8.40
C VAL A 56 -8.11 3.73 -9.35
N LEU A 57 -9.16 2.99 -9.01
CA LEU A 57 -10.44 2.93 -9.69
C LEU A 57 -11.57 3.07 -8.66
N MET A 58 -12.81 3.19 -9.14
CA MET A 58 -13.98 3.31 -8.27
C MET A 58 -15.15 2.46 -8.73
N GLN A 59 -15.98 2.05 -7.77
CA GLN A 59 -17.27 1.43 -7.97
C GLN A 59 -18.26 2.03 -6.96
N GLY A 60 -19.08 2.97 -7.43
CA GLY A 60 -19.92 3.80 -6.55
C GLY A 60 -19.07 4.59 -5.56
N ASP A 61 -19.39 4.49 -4.28
CA ASP A 61 -18.68 5.21 -3.20
C ASP A 61 -17.42 4.50 -2.69
N VAL A 62 -17.04 3.37 -3.30
CA VAL A 62 -15.84 2.62 -2.92
C VAL A 62 -14.79 2.79 -4.00
N HIS A 63 -13.64 3.35 -3.63
CA HIS A 63 -12.43 3.26 -4.44
C HIS A 63 -11.71 1.96 -4.13
N TYR A 64 -10.99 1.45 -5.13
CA TYR A 64 -10.08 0.34 -4.95
C TYR A 64 -8.77 0.63 -5.68
N GLU A 65 -7.66 0.29 -5.03
CA GLU A 65 -6.32 0.44 -5.58
C GLU A 65 -5.72 -0.94 -5.84
N ILE A 66 -5.28 -1.16 -7.08
CA ILE A 66 -4.69 -2.43 -7.50
C ILE A 66 -3.21 -2.23 -7.74
N VAL A 67 -2.39 -2.91 -6.93
CA VAL A 67 -0.94 -2.93 -7.07
C VAL A 67 -0.55 -4.18 -7.84
N LEU A 68 0.03 -4.01 -9.03
CA LEU A 68 0.54 -5.10 -9.87
C LEU A 68 2.07 -5.06 -9.92
N ALA A 69 2.75 -5.70 -8.95
CA ALA A 69 4.21 -5.70 -8.96
C ALA A 69 4.77 -6.63 -10.07
N PRO A 70 5.84 -6.24 -10.78
CA PRO A 70 6.49 -7.08 -11.78
C PRO A 70 6.95 -8.44 -11.24
N SER A 71 7.23 -8.53 -9.94
CA SER A 71 7.62 -9.78 -9.27
C SER A 71 6.49 -10.80 -9.13
N GLY A 72 5.24 -10.43 -9.46
CA GLY A 72 4.06 -11.25 -9.22
C GLY A 72 3.44 -11.04 -7.83
N ARG A 73 3.89 -10.03 -7.06
CA ARG A 73 3.20 -9.63 -5.82
C ARG A 73 2.04 -8.71 -6.20
N HIS A 74 0.83 -9.06 -5.76
CA HIS A 74 -0.37 -8.30 -6.07
C HIS A 74 -1.12 -7.94 -4.81
N GLU A 75 -1.68 -6.74 -4.79
CA GLU A 75 -2.43 -6.22 -3.64
C GLU A 75 -3.68 -5.48 -4.14
N VAL A 76 -4.78 -5.59 -3.40
CA VAL A 76 -6.01 -4.82 -3.63
C VAL A 76 -6.43 -4.17 -2.31
N TRP A 77 -6.47 -2.85 -2.32
CA TRP A 77 -6.84 -1.99 -1.20
C TRP A 77 -8.19 -1.33 -1.48
N PHE A 78 -8.96 -1.02 -0.44
CA PHE A 78 -10.26 -0.37 -0.58
C PHE A 78 -10.34 0.90 0.27
N SER A 79 -10.98 1.94 -0.24
CA SER A 79 -11.21 3.18 0.51
C SER A 79 -12.59 3.75 0.20
N ASP A 80 -13.09 4.64 1.04
CA ASP A 80 -14.38 5.31 0.83
C ASP A 80 -14.31 6.41 -0.24
N ALA A 81 -15.41 7.15 -0.40
CA ALA A 81 -15.56 8.20 -1.40
C ALA A 81 -14.58 9.36 -1.22
N VAL A 82 -14.05 9.59 -0.02
CA VAL A 82 -13.07 10.64 0.27
C VAL A 82 -11.69 10.05 0.60
N ARG A 83 -11.45 8.81 0.17
CA ARG A 83 -10.17 8.08 0.30
C ARG A 83 -9.74 7.78 1.74
N ASN A 84 -10.67 7.64 2.69
CA ASN A 84 -10.36 6.99 3.96
C ASN A 84 -10.29 5.47 3.76
N GLU A 85 -9.27 4.84 4.34
CA GLU A 85 -9.07 3.39 4.24
C GLU A 85 -10.27 2.60 4.80
N LEU A 86 -10.62 1.53 4.09
CA LEU A 86 -11.65 0.57 4.48
C LEU A 86 -10.99 -0.81 4.71
N PRO A 87 -11.55 -1.65 5.59
CA PRO A 87 -11.04 -3.01 5.76
C PRO A 87 -11.23 -3.80 4.44
N ALA A 88 -10.30 -4.71 4.15
CA ALA A 88 -10.36 -5.58 2.98
C ALA A 88 -11.68 -6.36 2.88
N SER A 89 -12.30 -6.65 4.02
CA SER A 89 -13.58 -7.37 4.15
C SER A 89 -14.80 -6.60 3.65
N VAL A 90 -14.66 -5.33 3.25
CA VAL A 90 -15.74 -4.61 2.52
C VAL A 90 -16.08 -5.30 1.20
N ALA A 91 -15.12 -5.98 0.60
CA ALA A 91 -15.30 -6.83 -0.56
C ALA A 91 -15.24 -8.32 -0.17
N SER A 92 -15.96 -9.15 -0.92
CA SER A 92 -15.94 -10.61 -0.77
C SER A 92 -15.74 -11.31 -2.11
N GLY A 93 -15.29 -12.57 -2.06
CA GLY A 93 -15.06 -13.37 -3.26
C GLY A 93 -14.04 -12.74 -4.22
N VAL A 94 -13.04 -12.04 -3.68
CA VAL A 94 -11.99 -11.41 -4.46
C VAL A 94 -11.16 -12.48 -5.15
N ALA A 95 -11.08 -12.40 -6.48
CA ALA A 95 -10.37 -13.34 -7.33
C ALA A 95 -9.67 -12.59 -8.46
N MET A 96 -8.48 -13.03 -8.80
CA MET A 96 -7.66 -12.44 -9.85
C MET A 96 -7.27 -13.52 -10.86
N ASP A 97 -7.36 -13.20 -12.14
CA ASP A 97 -6.81 -14.02 -13.21
C ASP A 97 -5.79 -13.21 -14.00
N VAL A 98 -4.61 -13.77 -14.24
CA VAL A 98 -3.60 -13.20 -15.14
C VAL A 98 -3.81 -13.81 -16.53
N LEU A 99 -4.06 -12.95 -17.51
CA LEU A 99 -4.32 -13.31 -18.89
C LEU A 99 -3.08 -12.99 -19.73
N ARG A 100 -2.47 -14.03 -20.31
CA ARG A 100 -1.29 -13.89 -21.18
C ARG A 100 -1.65 -14.28 -22.61
N PRO A 101 -1.09 -13.61 -23.63
CA PRO A 101 -1.38 -13.93 -25.01
C PRO A 101 -1.10 -15.42 -25.33
N GLY A 102 -2.10 -16.10 -25.89
CA GLY A 102 -1.98 -17.50 -26.31
C GLY A 102 -1.90 -18.54 -25.17
N ALA A 103 -2.10 -18.14 -23.92
CA ALA A 103 -2.11 -19.03 -22.76
C ALA A 103 -3.51 -19.14 -22.13
N ALA A 104 -3.73 -20.20 -21.36
CA ALA A 104 -4.88 -20.27 -20.47
C ALA A 104 -4.78 -19.22 -19.36
N ALA A 105 -5.93 -18.74 -18.87
CA ALA A 105 -5.98 -17.84 -17.73
C ALA A 105 -5.32 -18.48 -16.48
N GLU A 106 -4.43 -17.73 -15.84
CA GLU A 106 -3.76 -18.12 -14.60
C GLU A 106 -4.55 -17.59 -13.41
N ALA A 107 -5.26 -18.47 -12.71
CA ALA A 107 -5.95 -18.10 -11.48
C ALA A 107 -4.95 -17.81 -10.37
N VAL A 108 -5.09 -16.65 -9.72
CA VAL A 108 -4.27 -16.18 -8.62
C VAL A 108 -5.11 -16.16 -7.35
N ALA A 109 -4.66 -16.91 -6.34
CA ALA A 109 -5.33 -16.96 -5.05
C ALA A 109 -4.99 -15.72 -4.22
N LEU A 110 -6.03 -14.94 -3.87
CA LEU A 110 -5.90 -13.82 -2.94
C LEU A 110 -6.39 -14.23 -1.55
N THR A 111 -5.74 -13.69 -0.54
CA THR A 111 -6.17 -13.77 0.86
C THR A 111 -6.12 -12.39 1.48
N ILE A 112 -6.97 -12.12 2.46
CA ILE A 112 -6.78 -10.93 3.29
C ILE A 112 -5.47 -11.09 4.06
N ASP A 113 -4.67 -10.03 4.14
CA ASP A 113 -3.43 -10.01 4.92
C ASP A 113 -3.67 -10.15 6.44
N ASP A 114 -2.59 -10.25 7.20
CA ASP A 114 -2.66 -10.44 8.66
C ASP A 114 -3.26 -9.22 9.39
N ALA A 115 -3.23 -8.04 8.77
CA ALA A 115 -3.74 -6.79 9.34
C ALA A 115 -5.24 -6.56 9.04
N GLY A 116 -5.79 -7.26 8.06
CA GLY A 116 -7.17 -7.06 7.60
C GLY A 116 -7.32 -5.92 6.58
N GLU A 117 -6.21 -5.40 6.05
CA GLU A 117 -6.18 -4.14 5.30
C GLU A 117 -6.27 -4.35 3.80
N ALA A 118 -5.57 -5.36 3.26
CA ALA A 118 -5.56 -5.64 1.83
C ALA A 118 -5.86 -7.10 1.48
N TRP A 119 -6.31 -7.33 0.26
CA TRP A 119 -6.22 -8.65 -0.38
C TRP A 119 -4.86 -8.78 -1.05
N VAL A 120 -4.07 -9.77 -0.65
CA VAL A 120 -2.71 -10.00 -1.14
C VAL A 120 -2.60 -11.33 -1.88
N ALA A 121 -1.70 -11.36 -2.86
CA ALA A 121 -1.38 -12.58 -3.58
C ALA A 121 0.07 -12.63 -4.05
N SER A 122 0.52 -13.85 -4.31
CA SER A 122 1.77 -14.16 -5.00
C SER A 122 1.46 -15.01 -6.23
N ALA A 123 1.85 -14.51 -7.40
CA ALA A 123 1.69 -15.14 -8.70
C ALA A 123 3.06 -15.29 -9.38
N ARG A 124 3.08 -15.85 -10.60
CA ARG A 124 4.27 -15.77 -11.44
C ARG A 124 4.58 -14.30 -11.79
N PRO A 125 5.86 -13.95 -12.00
CA PRO A 125 6.24 -12.61 -12.47
C PRO A 125 5.44 -12.16 -13.69
N LEU A 126 5.13 -10.88 -13.79
CA LEU A 126 4.43 -10.28 -14.93
C LEU A 126 5.45 -9.88 -16.00
N ASP A 127 5.95 -10.89 -16.72
CA ASP A 127 6.95 -10.79 -17.78
C ASP A 127 6.34 -10.90 -19.18
N GLY A 128 6.72 -9.97 -20.06
CA GLY A 128 6.23 -9.90 -21.44
C GLY A 128 5.22 -8.79 -21.69
N GLU A 129 4.65 -8.77 -22.89
CA GLU A 129 3.72 -7.75 -23.36
C GLU A 129 2.30 -8.31 -23.55
N GLY A 130 1.31 -7.43 -23.61
CA GLY A 130 -0.09 -7.82 -23.83
C GLY A 130 -0.71 -8.60 -22.69
N ILE A 131 -0.16 -8.48 -21.48
CA ILE A 131 -0.71 -9.09 -20.27
C ILE A 131 -1.90 -8.25 -19.80
N PHE A 132 -2.99 -8.93 -19.43
CA PHE A 132 -4.10 -8.32 -18.72
C PHE A 132 -4.27 -8.99 -17.36
N VAL A 133 -4.80 -8.24 -16.41
CA VAL A 133 -5.23 -8.75 -15.11
C VAL A 133 -6.73 -8.54 -14.99
N LYS A 134 -7.46 -9.63 -14.81
CA LYS A 134 -8.88 -9.60 -14.53
C LYS A 134 -9.09 -9.70 -13.03
N LEU A 135 -9.72 -8.68 -12.44
CA LEU A 135 -10.12 -8.69 -11.03
C LEU A 135 -11.64 -8.84 -10.94
N ARG A 136 -12.07 -9.77 -10.08
CA ARG A 136 -13.48 -10.04 -9.76
C ARG A 136 -13.66 -9.94 -8.26
N TYR A 137 -14.73 -9.31 -7.81
CA TYR A 137 -15.08 -9.21 -6.40
C TYR A 137 -16.57 -8.93 -6.24
N LYS A 138 -17.06 -8.93 -5.00
CA LYS A 138 -18.41 -8.49 -4.67
C LYS A 138 -18.38 -7.37 -3.64
N LEU A 139 -19.10 -6.29 -3.89
CA LEU A 139 -19.40 -5.26 -2.90
C LEU A 139 -20.87 -5.38 -2.49
N GLN A 140 -21.13 -5.51 -1.19
CA GLN A 140 -22.49 -5.65 -0.66
C GLN A 140 -23.29 -6.80 -1.32
N GLY A 141 -22.59 -7.84 -1.79
CA GLY A 141 -23.18 -9.00 -2.49
C GLY A 141 -23.25 -8.86 -4.01
N GLU A 142 -23.12 -7.65 -4.56
CA GLU A 142 -23.19 -7.38 -6.00
C GLU A 142 -21.85 -7.68 -6.68
N PRO A 143 -21.84 -8.47 -7.77
CA PRO A 143 -20.61 -8.84 -8.46
C PRO A 143 -20.06 -7.70 -9.32
N HIS A 144 -18.75 -7.55 -9.29
CA HIS A 144 -17.98 -6.61 -10.10
C HIS A 144 -16.83 -7.35 -10.78
N GLU A 145 -16.55 -6.96 -12.03
CA GLU A 145 -15.44 -7.47 -12.82
C GLU A 145 -14.80 -6.31 -13.58
N ILE A 146 -13.47 -6.30 -13.60
CA ILE A 146 -12.69 -5.40 -14.42
C ILE A 146 -11.49 -6.13 -15.02
N GLU A 147 -11.13 -5.77 -16.24
CA GLU A 147 -9.93 -6.24 -16.91
C GLU A 147 -9.00 -5.06 -17.17
N ILE A 148 -7.76 -5.18 -16.72
CA ILE A 148 -6.79 -4.08 -16.67
C ILE A 148 -5.56 -4.49 -17.47
N PRO A 149 -5.12 -3.69 -18.45
CA PRO A 149 -3.84 -3.94 -19.12
C PRO A 149 -2.71 -3.74 -18.11
N TYR A 150 -1.82 -4.73 -18.00
CA TYR A 150 -0.58 -4.56 -17.26
C TYR A 150 0.42 -3.77 -18.11
N VAL A 151 0.76 -2.58 -17.64
CA VAL A 151 1.80 -1.75 -18.22
C VAL A 151 2.94 -1.69 -17.21
N ALA A 152 4.08 -2.27 -17.55
CA ALA A 152 5.26 -2.21 -16.69
C ALA A 152 5.64 -0.74 -16.47
N THR A 153 5.55 -0.27 -15.24
CA THR A 153 5.99 1.08 -14.89
C THR A 153 7.53 1.08 -14.84
N PRO A 154 8.22 1.94 -15.60
CA PRO A 154 9.67 2.09 -15.47
C PRO A 154 10.02 2.49 -14.03
N LYS A 155 11.04 1.86 -13.45
CA LYS A 155 11.61 2.28 -12.16
C LYS A 155 12.44 3.55 -12.31
#